data_AF-A0A840IY43-F1
#
_entry.id   AF-A0A840IY43-F1
#
_cell.length_a   1.000
_cell.length_b   1.000
_cell.length_c   1.000
_cell.angle_alpha   90.00
_cell.angle_beta   90.00
_cell.angle_gamma   90.00
#
_symmetry.space_group_name_H-M   'P 1'
#
loop_
_entity.id
_entity.type
_entity.pdbx_description
1 polymer ?
#
loop_
_entity_poly.entity_id
_entity_poly.type
_entity_poly.pdbx_seq_one_letter_code
_entity_poly.pdbx_strand_id
1 'polypeptide(L)'
;MLVLEEAGAARRRGAREYARVLGFANRSNAFHMTGLKPDGREMAEAIRVAMDNARVAPADVDYINAHGSGTKQNDRHETAAFKRSMGQRAHEFR
;
A
#
# COMPACT_ATOMS: atom_id res chain seq x y z
N MET A 1 6.08 16.11 -9.08
CA MET A 1 4.69 16.36 -9.55
C MET A 1 4.32 15.28 -10.56
N LEU A 2 3.11 14.73 -10.47
CA LEU A 2 2.60 13.70 -11.39
C LEU A 2 1.27 14.20 -11.98
N VAL A 3 0.93 13.71 -13.17
CA VAL A 3 -0.38 13.92 -13.80
C VAL A 3 -1.04 12.55 -13.91
N LEU A 4 -2.27 12.44 -13.37
CA LEU A 4 -3.10 11.26 -13.53
C LEU A 4 -4.12 11.48 -14.64
N GLU A 5 -4.32 10.47 -15.46
CA GLU A 5 -5.25 10.49 -16.59
C GLU A 5 -5.87 9.09 -16.75
N GLU A 6 -7.05 9.01 -17.36
CA GLU A 6 -7.64 7.75 -17.80
C GLU A 6 -6.74 7.10 -18.87
N ALA A 7 -6.49 5.79 -18.76
CA ALA A 7 -5.50 5.10 -19.58
C ALA A 7 -5.83 5.14 -21.08
N GLY A 8 -7.11 5.03 -21.45
CA GLY A 8 -7.58 5.17 -22.82
C GLY A 8 -7.33 6.56 -23.39
N ALA A 9 -7.60 7.62 -22.63
CA ALA A 9 -7.33 9.01 -23.03
C ALA A 9 -5.83 9.23 -23.26
N ALA A 10 -4.99 8.80 -22.31
CA ALA A 10 -3.55 8.88 -22.41
C ALA A 10 -3.02 8.15 -23.66
N ARG A 11 -3.54 6.94 -23.94
CA ARG A 11 -3.18 6.17 -25.14
C ARG A 11 -3.62 6.84 -26.43
N ARG A 12 -4.86 7.35 -26.49
CA ARG A 12 -5.40 8.02 -27.70
C ARG A 12 -4.57 9.21 -28.12
N ARG A 13 -4.02 9.96 -27.17
CA ARG A 13 -3.15 11.11 -27.46
C ARG A 13 -1.66 10.78 -27.56
N GLY A 14 -1.27 9.52 -27.45
CA GLY A 14 0.13 9.08 -27.52
C GLY A 14 0.99 9.51 -26.32
N ALA A 15 0.40 9.67 -25.13
CA ALA A 15 1.12 10.04 -23.93
C ALA A 15 2.07 8.92 -23.48
N ARG A 16 3.24 9.29 -22.94
CA ARG A 16 4.14 8.33 -22.28
C ARG A 16 3.55 7.88 -20.95
N GLU A 17 3.24 6.59 -20.84
CA GLU A 17 2.80 5.94 -19.60
C GLU A 17 4.04 5.54 -18.77
N TYR A 18 4.12 6.02 -17.52
CA TYR A 18 5.21 5.65 -16.60
C TYR A 18 4.82 4.51 -15.66
N ALA A 19 3.58 4.52 -15.19
CA ALA A 19 3.02 3.53 -14.29
C ALA A 19 1.49 3.56 -14.36
N ARG A 20 0.85 2.52 -13.81
CA ARG A 20 -0.61 2.48 -13.60
C ARG A 20 -0.92 2.42 -12.12
N VAL A 21 -1.92 3.20 -11.71
CA VAL A 21 -2.53 3.06 -10.38
C VAL A 21 -3.64 2.03 -10.51
N LEU A 22 -3.42 0.81 -10.01
CA LEU A 22 -4.39 -0.28 -10.12
C LEU A 22 -5.44 -0.26 -9.02
N GLY A 23 -5.10 0.27 -7.84
CA GLY A 23 -6.01 0.34 -6.70
C GLY A 23 -5.49 1.27 -5.62
N PHE A 24 -6.40 1.74 -4.76
CA PHE A 24 -6.08 2.53 -3.58
C PHE A 24 -7.08 2.25 -2.47
N ALA A 25 -6.71 2.57 -1.24
CA ALA A 25 -7.60 2.54 -0.09
C ALA A 25 -7.12 3.55 0.95
N ASN A 26 -8.06 4.08 1.74
CA ASN A 26 -7.78 4.94 2.87
C ASN A 26 -8.50 4.40 4.11
N ARG A 27 -7.84 4.45 5.26
CA ARG A 27 -8.38 4.06 6.58
C ARG A 27 -7.87 5.02 7.64
N SER A 28 -8.65 5.17 8.71
CA SER A 28 -8.25 5.90 9.92
C SER A 28 -8.17 4.92 11.08
N ASN A 29 -7.16 5.08 11.94
CA ASN A 29 -6.98 4.23 13.11
C ASN A 29 -7.97 4.56 14.24
N ALA A 30 -8.59 5.76 14.20
CA ALA A 30 -9.51 6.29 15.21
C ALA A 30 -9.05 6.08 16.67
N PHE A 31 -7.74 6.06 16.90
CA PHE A 31 -7.14 5.71 18.19
C PHE A 31 -6.55 6.93 18.88
N HIS A 32 -5.70 7.67 18.18
CA HIS A 32 -5.01 8.84 18.71
C HIS A 32 -4.55 9.72 17.54
N MET A 33 -4.43 11.04 17.77
CA MET A 33 -4.05 12.00 16.73
C MET A 33 -2.69 11.66 16.07
N THR A 34 -1.74 11.17 16.85
CA THR A 34 -0.38 10.80 16.38
C THR A 34 0.05 9.39 16.77
N GLY A 35 -0.76 8.70 17.57
CA GLY A 35 -0.39 7.41 18.15
C GLY A 35 -0.76 6.28 17.20
N LEU A 36 0.15 5.32 17.06
CA LEU A 36 -0.07 4.09 16.31
C LEU A 36 -0.10 2.90 17.27
N LYS A 37 -1.07 2.01 17.08
CA LYS A 37 -1.09 0.71 17.76
C LYS A 37 -0.05 -0.20 17.13
N PRO A 38 0.70 -1.00 17.89
CA PRO A 38 1.75 -1.86 17.32
C PRO A 38 1.20 -3.00 16.45
N ASP A 39 -0.13 -3.21 16.42
CA ASP A 39 -0.74 -4.34 15.72
C ASP A 39 -1.07 -4.08 14.24
N GLY A 40 -1.02 -2.83 13.75
CA GLY A 40 -1.10 -2.54 12.31
C GLY A 40 -2.44 -2.83 11.65
N ARG A 41 -3.53 -3.03 12.40
CA ARG A 41 -4.77 -3.64 11.87
C ARG A 41 -5.46 -2.81 10.79
N GLU A 42 -5.57 -1.52 11.00
CA GLU A 42 -6.20 -0.58 10.08
C GLU A 42 -5.39 -0.44 8.79
N MET A 43 -4.05 -0.45 8.89
CA MET A 43 -3.17 -0.38 7.73
C MET A 43 -3.18 -1.70 6.96
N ALA A 44 -3.20 -2.85 7.66
CA ALA A 44 -3.36 -4.16 7.03
C ALA A 44 -4.66 -4.23 6.21
N GLU A 45 -5.76 -3.72 6.77
CA GLU A 45 -7.04 -3.65 6.07
C GLU A 45 -7.02 -2.68 4.89
N ALA A 46 -6.34 -1.54 5.01
CA ALA A 46 -6.13 -0.63 3.89
C ALA A 46 -5.35 -1.32 2.75
N ILE A 47 -4.27 -2.04 3.07
CA ILE A 47 -3.49 -2.79 2.09
C ILE A 47 -4.34 -3.85 1.41
N ARG A 48 -5.10 -4.65 2.18
CA ARG A 48 -5.99 -5.69 1.66
C ARG A 48 -7.03 -5.12 0.68
N VAL A 49 -7.69 -4.03 1.06
CA VAL A 49 -8.71 -3.38 0.21
C VAL A 49 -8.10 -2.76 -1.05
N ALA A 50 -6.90 -2.17 -0.95
CA ALA A 50 -6.20 -1.66 -2.12
C ALA A 50 -5.83 -2.79 -3.11
N MET A 51 -5.36 -3.93 -2.59
CA MET A 51 -5.06 -5.12 -3.40
C MET A 51 -6.32 -5.73 -4.01
N ASP A 52 -7.41 -5.84 -3.27
CA ASP A 52 -8.71 -6.31 -3.77
C ASP A 52 -9.21 -5.41 -4.91
N ASN A 53 -9.13 -4.09 -4.74
CA ASN A 53 -9.47 -3.11 -5.78
C ASN A 53 -8.60 -3.29 -7.03
N ALA A 54 -7.31 -3.54 -6.84
CA ALA A 54 -6.35 -3.78 -7.91
C ALA A 54 -6.45 -5.19 -8.53
N ARG A 55 -7.18 -6.11 -7.88
CA ARG A 55 -7.26 -7.55 -8.23
C ARG A 55 -5.89 -8.21 -8.29
N VAL A 56 -5.02 -7.90 -7.34
CA VAL A 56 -3.68 -8.48 -7.20
C VAL A 56 -3.60 -9.34 -5.94
N ALA A 57 -2.92 -10.47 -6.03
CA ALA A 57 -2.61 -11.29 -4.88
C ALA A 57 -1.29 -10.81 -4.23
N PRO A 58 -1.03 -11.11 -2.95
CA PRO A 58 0.25 -10.82 -2.33
C PRO A 58 1.45 -11.35 -3.12
N ALA A 59 1.32 -12.51 -3.76
CA ALA A 59 2.37 -13.13 -4.58
C ALA A 59 2.74 -12.31 -5.82
N ASP A 60 1.85 -11.43 -6.30
CA ASP A 60 2.11 -10.55 -7.44
C ASP A 60 2.89 -9.28 -7.05
N VAL A 61 3.15 -9.09 -5.75
CA VAL A 61 3.87 -7.93 -5.22
C VAL A 61 5.33 -8.31 -4.98
N ASP A 62 6.23 -7.60 -5.66
CA ASP A 62 7.68 -7.79 -5.52
C ASP A 62 8.34 -6.78 -4.59
N TYR A 63 7.70 -5.64 -4.36
CA TYR A 63 8.29 -4.54 -3.61
C TYR A 63 7.23 -3.75 -2.85
N ILE A 64 7.60 -3.34 -1.62
CA ILE A 64 6.81 -2.45 -0.78
C ILE A 64 7.66 -1.22 -0.47
N ASN A 65 7.17 -0.05 -0.87
CA ASN A 65 7.72 1.22 -0.41
C ASN A 65 7.01 1.63 0.89
N ALA A 66 7.62 1.37 2.05
CA ALA A 66 7.06 1.74 3.34
C ALA A 66 6.99 3.26 3.53
N HIS A 67 6.16 3.74 4.47
CA HIS A 67 6.22 5.15 4.83
C HIS A 67 7.55 5.46 5.55
N GLY A 68 8.05 4.53 6.38
CA GLY A 68 9.49 4.44 6.67
C GLY A 68 10.06 5.65 7.43
N SER A 69 9.31 6.17 8.41
CA SER A 69 9.75 7.33 9.22
C SER A 69 10.99 7.08 10.09
N GLY A 70 11.44 5.84 10.21
CA GLY A 70 12.57 5.45 11.07
C GLY A 70 12.27 5.52 12.57
N THR A 71 10.99 5.55 12.94
CA THR A 71 10.56 5.57 14.34
C THR A 71 10.14 4.17 14.77
N LYS A 72 10.61 3.72 15.93
CA LYS A 72 10.31 2.38 16.47
C LYS A 72 8.81 2.08 16.54
N GLN A 73 7.98 3.09 16.80
CA GLN A 73 6.52 2.93 16.83
C GLN A 73 5.96 2.66 15.43
N ASN A 74 6.35 3.46 14.43
CA ASN A 74 5.90 3.28 13.05
C ASN A 74 6.44 1.98 12.44
N ASP A 75 7.71 1.67 12.64
CA ASP A 75 8.34 0.48 12.07
C ASP A 75 7.64 -0.80 12.57
N ARG A 76 7.25 -0.84 13.85
CA ARG A 76 6.45 -1.93 14.42
C ARG A 76 5.05 -1.99 13.82
N HIS A 77 4.40 -0.83 13.70
CA HIS A 77 3.06 -0.71 13.13
C HIS A 77 3.02 -1.21 11.67
N GLU A 78 3.92 -0.72 10.83
CA GLU A 78 4.06 -1.10 9.41
C GLU A 78 4.42 -2.58 9.26
N THR A 79 5.42 -3.06 9.99
CA THR A 79 5.84 -4.47 9.92
C THR A 79 4.69 -5.41 10.30
N ALA A 80 3.92 -5.06 11.32
CA ALA A 80 2.74 -5.83 11.71
C ALA A 80 1.67 -5.79 10.62
N ALA A 81 1.44 -4.63 10.00
CA ALA A 81 0.49 -4.48 8.92
C ALA A 81 0.86 -5.33 7.70
N PHE A 82 2.11 -5.25 7.23
CA PHE A 82 2.61 -6.02 6.09
C PHE A 82 2.51 -7.53 6.31
N LYS A 83 2.91 -8.01 7.50
CA LYS A 83 2.79 -9.44 7.83
C LYS A 83 1.35 -9.92 7.84
N ARG A 84 0.41 -9.10 8.31
CA ARG A 84 -1.01 -9.44 8.33
C ARG A 84 -1.62 -9.46 6.93
N SER A 85 -1.28 -8.51 6.07
CA SER A 85 -1.89 -8.38 4.74
C SER A 85 -1.23 -9.26 3.68
N MET A 86 0.09 -9.49 3.77
CA MET A 86 0.84 -10.25 2.78
C MET A 86 1.07 -11.72 3.19
N GLY A 87 0.84 -12.08 4.46
CA GLY A 87 1.09 -13.43 4.96
C GLY A 87 2.55 -13.84 4.78
N GLN A 88 2.79 -15.06 4.26
CA GLN A 88 4.14 -15.61 4.08
C GLN A 88 5.02 -14.73 3.17
N ARG A 89 4.43 -14.10 2.15
CA ARG A 89 5.14 -13.22 1.23
C ARG A 89 5.86 -12.07 1.94
N ALA A 90 5.34 -11.62 3.08
CA ALA A 90 5.97 -10.57 3.90
C ALA A 90 7.42 -10.89 4.31
N HIS A 91 7.78 -12.17 4.37
CA HIS A 91 9.10 -12.64 4.82
C HIS A 91 10.11 -12.78 3.68
N GLU A 92 9.67 -12.59 2.44
CA GLU A 92 10.50 -12.75 1.23
C GLU A 92 10.94 -11.40 0.65
N PHE A 93 10.30 -10.30 1.05
CA PHE A 93 10.74 -8.96 0.69
C PHE A 93 12.14 -8.70 1.25
N ARG A 94 13.01 -8.14 0.41
CA ARG A 94 14.40 -7.77 0.73
C ARG A 94 14.53 -6.27 0.89
#